data_AF-A0A7U9N140-F1
#
_entry.id   AF-A0A7U9N140-F1
#
_cell.length_a   1.000
_cell.length_b   1.000
_cell.length_c   1.000
_cell.angle_alpha   90.00
_cell.angle_beta   90.00
_cell.angle_gamma   90.00
#
_symmetry.space_group_name_H-M   'P 1'
#
loop_
_entity.id
_entity.type
_entity.pdbx_description
1 polymer ?
#
loop_
_entity_poly.entity_id
_entity_poly.type
_entity_poly.pdbx_seq_one_letter_code
_entity_poly.pdbx_strand_id
1 'polypeptide(L)'
;MEIRERLLLVRKSKKLNQTDFAKAIGVTGSAICNYENGTRPIGNQVIRAVCREFQINEEWLRSGVGEMDSPEPSGVVGDLIETYKLNNFEATFLESYLKLSQEDRQGFCRYVVSVFGDVFAKLSAEDLDALSPCIQSSDVDVASLLQKSPADMTEAEVEALEAEFHREILQEKEAAAGSSVSSDSAGFQNEKRKKA
;
A
#
# COMPACT_ATOMS: atom_id res chain seq x y z
N MET A 1 0.88 26.55 28.15
CA MET A 1 -0.44 26.36 27.51
C MET A 1 -1.08 25.14 28.15
N GLU A 2 -2.35 25.24 28.50
CA GLU A 2 -3.12 24.15 29.13
C GLU A 2 -3.83 23.29 28.07
N ILE A 3 -4.22 22.06 28.40
CA ILE A 3 -4.88 21.16 27.44
C ILE A 3 -6.19 21.74 26.87
N ARG A 4 -6.93 22.50 27.67
CA ARG A 4 -8.16 23.21 27.22
C ARG A 4 -7.87 24.26 26.14
N GLU A 5 -6.74 24.95 26.26
CA GLU A 5 -6.32 25.99 25.32
C GLU A 5 -5.87 25.34 24.01
N ARG A 6 -5.16 24.22 24.08
CA ARG A 6 -4.79 23.42 22.91
C ARG A 6 -6.02 22.87 22.19
N LEU A 7 -7.01 22.34 22.92
CA LEU A 7 -8.26 21.87 22.33
C LEU A 7 -9.00 23.00 21.59
N LEU A 8 -9.08 24.18 22.20
CA LEU A 8 -9.65 25.37 21.57
C LEU A 8 -8.89 25.73 20.29
N LEU A 9 -7.56 25.66 20.32
CA LEU A 9 -6.70 25.96 19.18
C LEU A 9 -6.93 24.98 18.03
N VAL A 10 -7.08 23.67 18.32
CA VAL A 10 -7.49 22.65 17.34
C VAL A 10 -8.78 23.05 16.64
N ARG A 11 -9.85 23.33 17.39
CA ARG A 11 -11.13 23.70 16.79
C ARG A 11 -11.04 24.96 15.93
N LYS A 12 -10.29 25.96 16.38
CA LYS A 12 -10.11 27.22 15.66
C LYS A 12 -9.30 27.05 14.38
N SER A 13 -8.28 26.19 14.38
CA SER A 13 -7.48 25.89 13.18
C SER A 13 -8.35 25.32 12.05
N LYS A 14 -9.32 24.45 12.39
CA LYS A 14 -10.25 23.84 11.44
C LYS A 14 -11.47 24.74 11.14
N LYS A 15 -11.52 25.96 11.70
CA LYS A 15 -12.58 26.97 11.52
C LYS A 15 -13.99 26.46 11.88
N LEU A 16 -14.10 25.55 12.84
CA LEU A 16 -15.39 24.97 13.26
C LEU A 16 -16.00 25.71 14.46
N ASN A 17 -17.33 25.76 14.50
CA ASN A 17 -18.05 26.14 15.72
C ASN A 17 -18.04 24.98 16.73
N GLN A 18 -18.44 25.22 17.99
CA GLN A 18 -18.40 24.20 19.04
C GLN A 18 -19.34 23.02 18.75
N THR A 19 -20.49 23.26 18.11
CA THR A 19 -21.48 22.23 17.78
C THR A 19 -20.97 21.28 16.70
N ASP A 20 -20.39 21.81 15.63
CA ASP A 20 -19.85 21.01 14.53
C ASP A 20 -18.63 20.22 14.98
N PHE A 21 -17.77 20.84 15.78
CA PHE A 21 -16.62 20.16 16.39
C PHE A 21 -17.06 19.02 17.31
N ALA A 22 -18.09 19.25 18.13
CA ALA A 22 -18.66 18.22 19.01
C ALA A 22 -19.24 17.04 18.21
N LYS A 23 -19.95 17.34 17.11
CA LYS A 23 -20.54 16.34 16.23
C LYS A 23 -19.48 15.45 15.59
N ALA A 24 -18.37 16.02 15.13
CA ALA A 24 -17.27 15.29 14.52
C ALA A 24 -16.64 14.26 15.47
N ILE A 25 -16.45 14.61 16.75
CA ILE A 25 -15.83 13.72 17.74
C ILE A 25 -16.83 12.88 18.56
N GLY A 26 -18.13 12.98 18.26
CA GLY A 26 -19.19 12.18 18.90
C GLY A 26 -19.55 12.60 20.32
N VAL A 27 -19.49 13.90 20.65
CA VAL A 27 -19.90 14.44 21.97
C VAL A 27 -20.95 15.55 21.82
N THR A 28 -21.50 16.02 22.93
CA THR A 28 -22.44 17.15 22.91
C THR A 28 -21.69 18.50 22.83
N GLY A 29 -22.30 19.50 22.20
CA GLY A 29 -21.73 20.87 22.17
C GLY A 29 -21.48 21.45 23.56
N SER A 30 -22.33 21.10 24.54
CA SER A 30 -22.15 21.46 25.95
C SER A 30 -20.90 20.82 26.56
N ALA A 31 -20.50 19.61 26.15
CA ALA A 31 -19.27 18.99 26.62
C ALA A 31 -18.04 19.77 26.14
N ILE A 32 -17.99 20.14 24.85
CA ILE A 32 -16.90 20.99 24.30
C ILE A 32 -16.81 22.32 25.04
N CYS A 33 -17.93 22.99 25.29
CA CYS A 33 -17.95 24.24 26.05
C CYS A 33 -17.35 24.05 27.46
N ASN A 34 -17.74 22.98 28.17
CA ASN A 34 -17.18 22.68 29.49
C ASN A 34 -15.68 22.34 29.46
N TYR A 35 -15.21 21.70 28.39
CA TYR A 35 -13.79 21.37 28.21
C TYR A 35 -12.95 22.62 27.91
N GLU A 36 -13.38 23.46 26.96
CA GLU A 36 -12.67 24.69 26.59
C GLU A 36 -12.64 25.70 27.75
N ASN A 37 -13.70 25.77 28.55
CA ASN A 37 -13.76 26.61 29.75
C ASN A 37 -13.03 26.02 30.96
N GLY A 38 -12.55 24.77 30.87
CA GLY A 38 -11.88 24.07 31.98
C GLY A 38 -12.80 23.68 33.14
N THR A 39 -14.13 23.76 32.97
CA THR A 39 -15.12 23.35 33.98
C THR A 39 -15.15 21.84 34.16
N ARG A 40 -14.79 21.08 33.13
CA ARG A 40 -14.63 19.62 33.18
C ARG A 40 -13.29 19.18 32.60
N PRO A 41 -12.63 18.17 33.18
CA PRO A 41 -11.42 17.60 32.60
C PRO A 41 -11.73 16.87 31.29
N ILE A 42 -10.77 16.88 30.37
CA ILE A 42 -10.87 16.19 29.08
C ILE A 42 -10.44 14.73 29.28
N GLY A 43 -11.33 13.79 28.97
CA GLY A 43 -11.04 12.37 29.09
C GLY A 43 -10.18 11.82 27.93
N ASN A 44 -9.47 10.73 28.17
CA ASN A 44 -8.63 10.05 27.16
C ASN A 44 -9.39 9.68 25.88
N GLN A 45 -10.66 9.28 26.00
CA GLN A 45 -11.52 8.96 24.86
C GLN A 45 -11.71 10.18 23.93
N VAL A 46 -11.92 11.36 24.52
CA VAL A 46 -12.09 12.62 23.78
C VAL A 46 -10.79 13.00 23.10
N ILE A 47 -9.66 12.89 23.80
CA ILE A 47 -8.32 13.15 23.24
C ILE A 47 -8.09 12.28 21.99
N ARG A 48 -8.30 10.96 22.10
CA ARG A 48 -8.13 10.04 20.97
C ARG A 48 -9.09 10.34 19.81
N ALA A 49 -10.34 10.70 20.11
CA ALA A 49 -11.31 11.06 19.08
C ALA A 49 -10.87 12.33 18.32
N VAL A 50 -10.36 13.33 19.03
CA VAL A 50 -9.81 14.55 18.42
C VAL A 50 -8.60 14.23 17.54
N CYS A 51 -7.67 13.39 18.03
CA CYS A 51 -6.47 13.02 17.27
C CYS A 51 -6.85 12.30 15.96
N ARG A 52 -7.78 11.34 16.03
CA ARG A 52 -8.26 10.59 14.86
C ARG A 52 -8.99 11.47 13.85
N GLU A 53 -9.88 12.35 14.31
CA GLU A 53 -10.78 13.10 13.43
C GLU A 53 -10.08 14.29 12.75
N PHE A 54 -9.09 14.87 13.41
CA PHE A 54 -8.45 16.11 12.97
C PHE A 54 -6.96 15.97 12.67
N GLN A 55 -6.44 14.74 12.73
CA GLN A 55 -5.02 14.41 12.50
C GLN A 55 -4.11 15.24 13.39
N ILE A 56 -4.40 15.24 14.68
CA ILE A 56 -3.65 16.00 15.70
C ILE A 56 -2.70 15.06 16.44
N ASN A 57 -1.49 15.54 16.70
CA ASN A 57 -0.51 14.83 17.50
C ASN A 57 -0.99 14.70 18.97
N GLU A 58 -1.12 13.47 19.45
CA GLU A 58 -1.61 13.20 20.81
C GLU A 58 -0.65 13.71 21.90
N GLU A 59 0.67 13.62 21.69
CA GLU A 59 1.67 14.14 22.61
C GLU A 59 1.54 15.67 22.71
N TRP A 60 1.44 16.36 21.58
CA TRP A 60 1.20 17.80 21.57
C TRP A 60 -0.09 18.16 22.29
N LEU A 61 -1.20 17.46 22.03
CA LEU A 61 -2.47 17.76 22.68
C LEU A 61 -2.39 17.54 24.20
N ARG A 62 -1.66 16.53 24.68
CA ARG A 62 -1.54 16.21 26.10
C ARG A 62 -0.54 17.10 26.84
N SER A 63 0.69 17.17 26.38
CA SER A 63 1.81 17.81 27.07
C SER A 63 2.19 19.17 26.46
N GLY A 64 1.78 19.44 25.23
CA GLY A 64 2.20 20.62 24.47
C GLY A 64 3.58 20.47 23.82
N VAL A 65 4.13 19.25 23.79
CA VAL A 65 5.43 18.96 23.18
C VAL A 65 5.24 18.57 21.71
N GLY A 66 6.10 19.08 20.83
CA GLY A 66 6.05 18.79 19.39
C GLY A 66 5.18 19.75 18.59
N GLU A 67 4.81 19.33 17.37
CA GLU A 67 3.91 20.08 16.49
C GLU A 67 2.45 19.65 16.67
N MET A 68 1.53 20.54 16.34
CA MET A 68 0.09 20.32 16.53
C MET A 68 -0.47 19.25 15.60
N ASP A 69 -0.13 19.35 14.31
CA ASP A 69 -0.59 18.37 13.33
C ASP A 69 0.26 17.10 13.47
N SER A 70 -0.38 15.94 13.31
CA SER A 70 0.33 14.67 13.27
C SER A 70 1.12 14.59 11.95
N PRO A 71 2.44 14.36 12.00
CA PRO A 71 3.21 14.09 10.78
C PRO A 71 2.84 12.73 10.18
N GLU A 72 2.25 11.83 11.00
CA GLU A 72 1.84 10.51 10.56
C GLU A 72 0.43 10.55 9.98
N PRO A 73 0.25 10.15 8.72
CA PRO A 73 -1.05 10.09 8.07
C PRO A 73 -1.89 8.94 8.63
N SER A 74 -2.48 9.09 9.82
CA SER A 74 -3.29 8.00 10.41
C SER A 74 -4.52 7.68 9.54
N GLY A 75 -4.59 6.47 8.98
CA GLY A 75 -5.70 5.96 8.17
C GLY A 75 -5.22 5.05 7.03
N VAL A 76 -6.14 4.63 6.15
CA VAL A 76 -5.83 3.75 4.99
C VAL A 76 -4.64 4.26 4.18
N VAL A 77 -4.54 5.59 3.99
CA VAL A 77 -3.42 6.19 3.24
C VAL A 77 -2.09 6.05 3.99
N GLY A 78 -2.07 6.14 5.32
CA GLY A 78 -0.86 5.87 6.11
C GLY A 78 -0.46 4.41 6.06
N ASP A 79 -1.44 3.49 6.14
CA ASP A 79 -1.18 2.06 5.99
C ASP A 79 -0.52 1.79 4.63
N LEU A 80 -0.98 2.45 3.55
CA LEU A 80 -0.35 2.39 2.23
C LEU A 80 1.07 2.98 2.21
N ILE A 81 1.31 4.10 2.89
CA ILE A 81 2.63 4.74 2.96
C ILE A 81 3.64 3.83 3.64
N GLU A 82 3.26 3.19 4.75
CA GLU A 82 4.11 2.23 5.45
C GLU A 82 4.31 0.93 4.65
N THR A 83 3.22 0.36 4.13
CA THR A 83 3.23 -0.93 3.40
C THR A 83 4.07 -0.85 2.14
N TYR A 84 3.93 0.24 1.38
CA TYR A 84 4.58 0.41 0.08
C TYR A 84 5.80 1.34 0.12
N LYS A 85 6.20 1.83 1.31
CA LYS A 85 7.33 2.75 1.52
C LYS A 85 7.27 3.97 0.58
N LEU A 86 6.08 4.58 0.51
CA LEU A 86 5.84 5.69 -0.40
C LEU A 86 6.71 6.90 -0.05
N ASN A 87 7.24 7.55 -1.07
CA ASN A 87 8.00 8.77 -0.89
C ASN A 87 7.08 9.97 -0.58
N ASN A 88 7.66 11.09 -0.15
CA ASN A 88 6.91 12.27 0.26
C ASN A 88 5.97 12.81 -0.84
N PHE A 89 6.39 12.72 -2.10
CA PHE A 89 5.57 13.14 -3.24
C PHE A 89 4.38 12.19 -3.44
N GLU A 90 4.60 10.87 -3.41
CA GLU A 90 3.56 9.85 -3.56
C GLU A 90 2.50 9.95 -2.45
N ALA A 91 2.94 10.10 -1.21
CA ALA A 91 2.07 10.31 -0.06
C ALA A 91 1.17 11.55 -0.25
N THR A 92 1.79 12.69 -0.56
CA THR A 92 1.10 13.96 -0.79
C THR A 92 0.13 13.89 -1.97
N PHE A 93 0.53 13.21 -3.04
CA PHE A 93 -0.29 13.00 -4.23
C PHE A 93 -1.52 12.15 -3.91
N LEU A 94 -1.35 11.00 -3.25
CA LEU A 94 -2.44 10.10 -2.89
C LEU A 94 -3.45 10.77 -1.97
N GLU A 95 -2.97 11.48 -0.94
CA GLU A 95 -3.84 12.25 -0.07
C GLU A 95 -4.65 13.29 -0.84
N SER A 96 -4.02 14.01 -1.76
CA SER A 96 -4.67 15.05 -2.56
C SER A 96 -5.67 14.46 -3.54
N TYR A 97 -5.31 13.36 -4.21
CA TYR A 97 -6.14 12.67 -5.18
C TYR A 97 -7.40 12.06 -4.54
N LEU A 98 -7.27 11.45 -3.35
CA LEU A 98 -8.40 10.85 -2.65
C LEU A 98 -9.36 11.90 -2.05
N LYS A 99 -8.90 13.13 -1.84
CA LYS A 99 -9.74 14.27 -1.42
C LYS A 99 -10.60 14.82 -2.57
N LEU A 100 -10.30 14.49 -3.83
CA LEU A 100 -11.07 14.94 -5.00
C LEU A 100 -12.44 14.25 -5.10
N SER A 101 -13.43 14.95 -5.67
CA SER A 101 -14.73 14.38 -5.97
C SER A 101 -14.62 13.25 -7.01
N GLN A 102 -15.65 12.41 -7.14
CA GLN A 102 -15.65 11.36 -8.16
C GLN A 102 -15.57 11.95 -9.58
N GLU A 103 -16.25 13.07 -9.83
CA GLU A 103 -16.22 13.78 -11.11
C GLU A 103 -14.82 14.32 -11.42
N ASP A 104 -14.16 14.92 -10.44
CA ASP A 104 -12.81 15.46 -10.59
C ASP A 104 -11.78 14.35 -10.81
N ARG A 105 -11.90 13.21 -10.09
CA ARG A 105 -11.03 12.04 -10.31
C ARG A 105 -11.20 11.49 -11.72
N GLN A 106 -12.43 11.40 -12.23
CA GLN A 106 -12.67 10.98 -13.62
C GLN A 106 -12.09 11.99 -14.61
N GLY A 107 -12.22 13.29 -14.36
CA GLY A 107 -11.60 14.36 -15.13
C GLY A 107 -10.08 14.22 -15.18
N PHE A 108 -9.46 14.01 -14.03
CA PHE A 108 -8.03 13.76 -13.90
C PHE A 108 -7.60 12.53 -14.69
N CYS A 109 -8.28 11.39 -14.55
CA CYS A 109 -7.95 10.18 -15.30
C CYS A 109 -8.05 10.39 -16.81
N ARG A 110 -9.10 11.06 -17.29
CA ARG A 110 -9.22 11.42 -18.72
C ARG A 110 -8.08 12.30 -19.19
N TYR A 111 -7.68 13.28 -18.39
CA TYR A 111 -6.56 14.14 -18.71
C TYR A 111 -5.25 13.36 -18.78
N VAL A 112 -4.95 12.53 -17.78
CA VAL A 112 -3.75 11.67 -17.76
C VAL A 112 -3.72 10.77 -18.99
N VAL A 113 -4.84 10.08 -19.31
CA VAL A 113 -4.92 9.24 -20.52
C VAL A 113 -4.81 10.08 -21.79
N SER A 114 -5.29 11.32 -21.84
CA SER A 114 -5.15 12.15 -23.04
C SER A 114 -3.71 12.63 -23.26
N VAL A 115 -2.97 12.90 -22.18
CA VAL A 115 -1.60 13.43 -22.24
C VAL A 115 -0.60 12.29 -22.44
N PHE A 116 -0.83 11.17 -21.77
CA PHE A 116 0.09 10.05 -21.72
C PHE A 116 -0.44 8.83 -22.50
N GLY A 117 -1.60 8.91 -23.14
CA GLY A 117 -2.21 7.78 -23.85
C GLY A 117 -1.33 7.21 -24.96
N ASP A 118 -0.63 8.08 -25.69
CA ASP A 118 0.35 7.64 -26.70
C ASP A 118 1.60 7.00 -26.07
N VAL A 119 1.91 7.33 -24.81
CA VAL A 119 2.99 6.73 -24.04
C VAL A 119 2.55 5.35 -23.52
N PHE A 120 1.35 5.25 -22.95
CA PHE A 120 0.75 3.99 -22.49
C PHE A 120 0.45 3.02 -23.64
N ALA A 121 0.14 3.51 -24.84
CA ALA A 121 -0.02 2.68 -26.03
C ALA A 121 1.32 2.12 -26.57
N LYS A 122 2.45 2.70 -26.15
CA LYS A 122 3.80 2.29 -26.55
C LYS A 122 4.56 1.52 -25.47
N LEU A 123 4.10 1.58 -24.22
CA LEU A 123 4.64 0.81 -23.10
C LEU A 123 4.17 -0.65 -23.24
N SER A 124 5.10 -1.59 -23.38
CA SER A 124 4.79 -3.02 -23.27
C SER A 124 4.67 -3.40 -21.79
N ALA A 125 4.13 -4.60 -21.49
CA ALA A 125 4.05 -5.10 -20.12
C ALA A 125 5.44 -5.17 -19.45
N GLU A 126 6.53 -5.28 -20.22
CA GLU A 126 7.90 -5.27 -19.70
C GLU A 126 8.35 -3.90 -19.16
N ASP A 127 7.82 -2.79 -19.69
CA ASP A 127 8.20 -1.45 -19.25
C ASP A 127 7.48 -0.99 -17.96
N LEU A 128 6.31 -1.57 -17.68
CA LEU A 128 5.55 -1.30 -16.45
C LEU A 128 6.14 -2.04 -15.23
N ASP A 129 6.77 -3.19 -15.44
CA ASP A 129 7.46 -3.95 -14.39
C ASP A 129 8.72 -3.20 -13.89
N ALA A 130 9.35 -2.41 -14.77
CA ALA A 130 10.49 -1.55 -14.44
C ALA A 130 10.14 -0.32 -13.58
N LEU A 131 8.85 0.00 -13.41
CA LEU A 131 8.36 1.07 -12.54
C LEU A 131 7.91 0.59 -11.16
N SER A 132 7.99 -0.72 -10.90
CA SER A 132 7.78 -1.27 -9.56
C SER A 132 8.92 -0.80 -8.63
N PRO A 133 8.63 -0.23 -7.45
CA PRO A 133 9.67 0.06 -6.48
C PRO A 133 10.32 -1.26 -6.07
N CYS A 134 11.65 -1.27 -6.00
CA CYS A 134 12.45 -2.43 -5.67
C CYS A 134 11.99 -3.12 -4.37
N ILE A 135 11.13 -4.14 -4.48
CA ILE A 135 11.12 -5.23 -3.52
C ILE A 135 12.32 -6.07 -3.92
N GLN A 136 13.47 -5.81 -3.28
CA GLN A 136 14.54 -6.80 -3.26
C GLN A 136 13.95 -8.01 -2.53
N SER A 137 13.53 -9.01 -3.31
CA SER A 137 12.98 -10.29 -2.85
C SER A 137 14.09 -11.16 -2.24
N SER A 138 14.99 -10.58 -1.45
CA SER A 138 16.21 -11.25 -1.03
C SER A 138 16.10 -12.04 0.26
N ASP A 139 14.97 -12.05 0.97
CA ASP A 139 14.84 -12.77 2.25
C ASP A 139 13.48 -13.46 2.45
N VAL A 140 12.96 -14.16 1.45
CA VAL A 140 11.87 -15.13 1.69
C VAL A 140 12.48 -16.52 1.72
N ASP A 141 12.74 -17.02 2.94
CA ASP A 141 13.22 -18.38 3.17
C ASP A 141 12.08 -19.38 2.90
N VAL A 142 11.97 -19.80 1.65
CA VAL A 142 10.92 -20.72 1.13
C VAL A 142 10.86 -22.03 1.92
N ALA A 143 11.97 -22.45 2.55
CA ALA A 143 12.02 -23.65 3.39
C ALA A 143 11.15 -23.54 4.66
N SER A 144 10.88 -22.32 5.14
CA SER A 144 10.01 -22.07 6.30
C SER A 144 8.52 -22.22 5.97
N LEU A 145 8.11 -22.08 4.70
CA LEU A 145 6.69 -22.06 4.31
C LEU A 145 6.10 -23.47 4.20
N LEU A 146 6.92 -24.48 3.91
CA LEU A 146 6.51 -25.90 3.84
C LEU A 146 6.12 -26.51 5.21
N GLN A 147 6.31 -25.78 6.31
CA GLN A 147 5.94 -26.22 7.66
C GLN A 147 4.65 -25.57 8.18
N LYS A 148 4.04 -24.63 7.43
CA LYS A 148 2.81 -23.98 7.87
C LYS A 148 1.59 -24.85 7.63
N SER A 149 0.66 -24.83 8.58
CA SER A 149 -0.62 -25.52 8.48
C SER A 149 -1.47 -24.89 7.37
N PRO A 150 -2.22 -25.66 6.55
CA PRO A 150 -3.04 -25.14 5.44
C PRO A 150 -4.10 -24.11 5.84
N ALA A 151 -4.39 -23.97 7.13
CA ALA A 151 -5.36 -23.01 7.66
C ALA A 151 -4.82 -21.57 7.84
N ASP A 152 -3.50 -21.37 7.81
CA ASP A 152 -2.84 -20.08 8.07
C ASP A 152 -2.20 -19.46 6.81
N MET A 153 -2.38 -20.06 5.63
CA MET A 153 -1.87 -19.51 4.37
C MET A 153 -2.80 -18.42 3.83
N THR A 154 -2.24 -17.24 3.57
CA THR A 154 -2.93 -16.17 2.85
C THR A 154 -3.05 -16.51 1.37
N GLU A 155 -4.07 -15.97 0.68
CA GLU A 155 -4.33 -16.28 -0.74
C GLU A 155 -3.14 -15.93 -1.65
N ALA A 156 -2.36 -14.91 -1.30
CA ALA A 156 -1.12 -14.54 -1.98
C ALA A 156 0.03 -15.56 -1.76
N GLU A 157 0.11 -16.20 -0.59
CA GLU A 157 1.08 -17.26 -0.33
C GLU A 157 0.71 -18.55 -1.07
N VAL A 158 -0.58 -18.85 -1.25
CA VAL A 158 -1.08 -19.97 -2.07
C VAL A 158 -0.70 -19.74 -3.53
N GLU A 159 -0.97 -18.55 -4.08
CA GLU A 159 -0.70 -18.22 -5.48
C GLU A 159 0.80 -18.25 -5.81
N ALA A 160 1.65 -17.74 -4.91
CA ALA A 160 3.10 -17.80 -5.07
C ALA A 160 3.63 -19.25 -5.11
N LEU A 161 3.09 -20.11 -4.24
CA LEU A 161 3.46 -21.53 -4.18
C LEU A 161 2.98 -22.29 -5.42
N GLU A 162 1.77 -22.02 -5.90
CA GLU A 162 1.24 -22.60 -7.13
C GLU A 162 2.06 -22.21 -8.37
N ALA A 163 2.50 -20.96 -8.44
CA ALA A 163 3.33 -20.44 -9.51
C ALA A 163 4.74 -21.05 -9.52
N GLU A 164 5.34 -21.27 -8.35
CA GLU A 164 6.61 -21.98 -8.21
C GLU A 164 6.51 -23.45 -8.61
N PHE A 165 5.47 -24.14 -8.11
CA PHE A 165 5.25 -25.55 -8.44
C PHE A 165 5.00 -25.77 -9.95
N HIS A 166 4.24 -24.89 -10.60
CA HIS A 166 4.05 -24.94 -12.05
C HIS A 166 5.34 -24.75 -12.83
N ARG A 167 6.23 -23.86 -12.35
CA ARG A 167 7.53 -23.59 -12.97
C ARG A 167 8.43 -24.81 -12.92
N GLU A 168 8.46 -25.51 -11.78
CA GLU A 168 9.29 -26.69 -11.59
C GLU A 168 8.80 -27.87 -12.45
N ILE A 169 7.47 -28.09 -12.54
CA ILE A 169 6.88 -29.08 -13.46
C ILE A 169 7.25 -28.80 -14.92
N LEU A 170 7.27 -27.53 -15.34
CA LEU A 170 7.64 -27.16 -16.70
C LEU A 170 9.12 -27.46 -16.98
N GLN A 171 10.01 -27.17 -16.03
CA GLN A 171 11.43 -27.49 -16.16
C GLN A 171 11.68 -29.00 -16.23
N GLU A 172 10.99 -29.81 -15.41
CA GLU A 172 11.09 -31.27 -15.48
C GLU A 172 10.52 -31.81 -16.81
N LYS A 173 9.43 -31.25 -17.32
CA LYS A 173 8.86 -31.62 -18.62
C LYS A 173 9.79 -31.30 -19.77
N GLU A 174 10.45 -30.15 -19.74
CA GLU A 174 11.45 -29.77 -20.76
C GLU A 174 12.69 -30.65 -20.68
N ALA A 175 13.16 -30.98 -19.47
CA ALA A 175 14.26 -31.92 -19.27
C ALA A 175 13.92 -33.34 -19.75
N ALA A 176 12.68 -33.79 -19.53
CA ALA A 176 12.18 -35.08 -20.03
C ALA A 176 12.00 -35.09 -21.55
N ALA A 177 11.55 -33.97 -22.16
CA ALA A 177 11.42 -33.84 -23.61
C ALA A 177 12.78 -33.81 -24.30
N GLY A 178 13.78 -33.12 -23.72
CA GLY A 178 15.15 -33.06 -24.24
C GLY A 178 15.89 -34.41 -24.25
N SER A 179 15.46 -35.38 -23.43
CA SER A 179 16.04 -36.73 -23.38
C SER A 179 15.54 -37.67 -24.50
N SER A 180 14.48 -37.29 -25.24
CA SER A 180 13.83 -38.15 -26.24
C SER A 180 14.30 -37.96 -27.71
N VAL A 181 15.18 -36.99 -28.00
CA VAL A 181 15.61 -36.65 -29.39
C VAL A 181 17.05 -37.08 -29.70
N SER A 182 17.46 -38.29 -29.29
CA SER A 182 18.80 -38.82 -29.66
C SER A 182 18.85 -40.34 -29.87
N SER A 183 17.79 -40.93 -30.41
CA SER A 183 17.86 -42.30 -30.94
C SER A 183 16.89 -42.49 -32.11
N ASP A 184 17.24 -41.98 -33.29
CA ASP A 184 16.94 -42.67 -34.56
C ASP A 184 17.45 -41.82 -35.72
N SER A 185 18.58 -42.25 -36.33
CA SER A 185 18.90 -42.13 -37.77
C SER A 185 20.37 -42.48 -38.02
N ALA A 186 20.75 -43.75 -37.94
CA ALA A 186 22.00 -44.24 -38.56
C ALA A 186 21.86 -45.70 -39.00
N GLY A 187 20.97 -45.94 -39.96
CA GLY A 187 20.92 -47.19 -40.71
C GLY A 187 20.55 -46.89 -42.16
N PHE A 188 21.55 -46.88 -43.05
CA PHE A 188 21.55 -47.33 -44.46
C PHE A 188 22.59 -46.57 -45.31
N GLN A 189 23.68 -47.24 -45.71
CA GLN A 189 24.06 -47.47 -47.13
C GLN A 189 25.44 -48.15 -47.27
N ASN A 190 25.36 -49.47 -47.42
CA ASN A 190 25.98 -50.34 -48.43
C ASN A 190 27.18 -49.86 -49.30
N GLU A 191 28.21 -50.71 -49.29
CA GLU A 191 28.96 -51.26 -50.44
C GLU A 191 29.84 -50.41 -51.40
N LYS A 192 31.03 -50.99 -51.64
CA LYS A 192 31.77 -51.12 -52.93
C LYS A 192 32.79 -50.05 -53.36
N ARG A 193 34.09 -50.41 -53.25
CA ARG A 193 35.08 -50.70 -54.35
C ARG A 193 36.52 -50.47 -53.84
N LYS A 194 37.38 -51.48 -53.78
CA LYS A 194 38.27 -52.06 -54.83
C LYS A 194 39.52 -51.22 -55.17
N LYS A 195 40.70 -51.84 -54.93
CA LYS A 195 42.05 -51.60 -55.48
C LYS A 195 42.75 -50.31 -54.99
N ALA A 196 44.04 -50.30 -54.66
CA ALA A 196 45.17 -51.12 -55.12
C ALA A 196 46.08 -51.59 -53.98
#